data_AF-A0A402XG36-F1
#
_entry.id   AF-A0A402XG36-F1
#
_cell.length_a   1.000
_cell.length_b   1.000
_cell.length_c   1.000
_cell.angle_alpha   90.00
_cell.angle_beta   90.00
_cell.angle_gamma   90.00
#
_symmetry.space_group_name_H-M   'P 1'
#
loop_
_entity.id
_entity.type
_entity.pdbx_description
1 polymer ?
#
loop_
_entity_poly.entity_id
_entity_poly.type
_entity_poly.pdbx_seq_one_letter_code
_entity_poly.pdbx_strand_id
1 'polypeptide(L)'
;MENVHMDSVYQSQENKLSFDGSIDRRYVHRQAINEVFITDSQQVDSNHFIFSAMLPKSHMYFNDLPELTDGHRCYDAMLLLEVFRQTSIYVTHKYYDVPLNAKFIFNNAEFKILNYPLLEIMQQPLHSVIQVKITNLKYRKKILAGYTLEMTLLINNIACAQKIMGIGWMDDTVWKKLRAKNENLPLLNYNNIKPAQCTSVGRIFPRNVVIGDVQIKDSMLSATLIVDQSYSSIFDHPLDHIPGMFIIEACRQAALLAVNSYKGTPANQLILYNCNMSFQQFCELSSTAQCIVDLHEITATGTLINVPISVLQNGTKNTIGTIILKVVNDAEYEHKEKTDFYWFDFGGVLSPPISSLFDLYYEKTGIPTDQLQAAMKSVADDMNLPTLAPVENAILTELEWGSRLRETMARLFPETDTRRAQLEHFGQQWFAHVTANAAMVKQITDMRNAGYRVGILTNNVVEWRPYWQSMVGLNDVVEHIVDSCDARCRKPDPSFFALAEQVAGVTPEQCVLIDDLVENCLAAEKRGWRTIQFLNNEDCLNKLHTLTYGEE
;
A
#
# COMPACT_ATOMS: atom_id res chain seq x y z
N MET A 1 5.36 -18.67 -8.47
CA MET A 1 4.62 -19.58 -7.56
C MET A 1 4.95 -19.29 -6.10
N GLU A 2 6.23 -19.14 -5.69
CA GLU A 2 6.56 -18.76 -4.29
C GLU A 2 6.04 -17.37 -3.86
N ASN A 3 6.15 -16.33 -4.70
CA ASN A 3 5.69 -14.98 -4.33
C ASN A 3 4.16 -14.91 -4.12
N VAL A 4 3.36 -15.48 -5.04
CA VAL A 4 1.88 -15.52 -4.93
C VAL A 4 1.42 -16.27 -3.67
N HIS A 5 2.13 -17.33 -3.28
CA HIS A 5 1.83 -18.02 -2.02
C HIS A 5 2.17 -17.14 -0.82
N MET A 6 3.29 -16.40 -0.84
CA MET A 6 3.68 -15.55 0.29
C MET A 6 2.73 -14.35 0.46
N ASP A 7 2.29 -13.74 -0.63
CA ASP A 7 1.38 -12.60 -0.64
C ASP A 7 -0.01 -12.97 -0.06
N SER A 8 -0.56 -14.13 -0.45
CA SER A 8 -1.80 -14.66 0.15
C SER A 8 -1.68 -14.96 1.65
N VAL A 9 -0.49 -15.39 2.12
CA VAL A 9 -0.24 -15.63 3.55
C VAL A 9 -0.16 -14.30 4.30
N TYR A 10 0.51 -13.29 3.76
CA TYR A 10 0.54 -11.94 4.34
C TYR A 10 -0.88 -11.38 4.51
N GLN A 11 -1.73 -11.43 3.48
CA GLN A 11 -3.11 -10.93 3.54
C GLN A 11 -3.97 -11.62 4.62
N SER A 12 -3.82 -12.94 4.79
CA SER A 12 -4.56 -13.67 5.84
C SER A 12 -4.18 -13.22 7.27
N GLN A 13 -2.96 -12.71 7.45
CA GLN A 13 -2.43 -12.24 8.73
C GLN A 13 -2.64 -10.73 8.92
N GLU A 14 -2.66 -9.94 7.85
CA GLU A 14 -2.99 -8.50 7.88
C GLU A 14 -4.31 -8.24 8.59
N ASN A 15 -5.34 -9.04 8.32
CA ASN A 15 -6.66 -8.93 8.93
C ASN A 15 -6.69 -9.15 10.46
N LYS A 16 -5.56 -9.55 11.07
CA LYS A 16 -5.43 -9.78 12.52
C LYS A 16 -4.62 -8.69 13.24
N LEU A 17 -3.96 -7.79 12.51
CA LEU A 17 -3.15 -6.74 13.11
C LEU A 17 -4.05 -5.66 13.72
N SER A 18 -3.76 -5.26 14.96
CA SER A 18 -4.42 -4.11 15.59
C SER A 18 -3.69 -2.79 15.26
N PHE A 19 -4.45 -1.70 15.24
CA PHE A 19 -3.96 -0.31 15.16
C PHE A 19 -4.26 0.49 16.44
N ASP A 20 -4.85 -0.15 17.46
CA ASP A 20 -5.46 0.54 18.60
C ASP A 20 -4.48 0.91 19.72
N GLY A 21 -3.26 0.38 19.67
CA GLY A 21 -2.23 0.59 20.70
C GLY A 21 -0.83 0.54 20.13
N SER A 22 0.15 1.02 20.89
CA SER A 22 1.57 0.89 20.53
C SER A 22 2.17 -0.39 21.11
N ILE A 23 3.13 -0.96 20.39
CA ILE A 23 3.96 -2.03 20.94
C ILE A 23 4.84 -1.52 22.11
N ASP A 24 5.42 -2.44 22.86
CA ASP A 24 6.32 -2.08 23.97
C ASP A 24 7.55 -1.31 23.47
N ARG A 25 7.64 -0.04 23.89
CA ARG A 25 8.70 0.92 23.56
C ARG A 25 10.14 0.38 23.77
N ARG A 26 10.33 -0.59 24.67
CA ARG A 26 11.64 -1.21 24.91
C ARG A 26 12.15 -1.98 23.70
N TYR A 27 11.26 -2.59 22.91
CA TYR A 27 11.62 -3.36 21.72
C TYR A 27 11.95 -2.49 20.50
N VAL A 28 11.78 -1.17 20.58
CA VAL A 28 12.12 -0.22 19.51
C VAL A 28 13.11 0.86 19.94
N HIS A 29 13.68 0.67 21.14
CA HIS A 29 14.62 1.60 21.78
C HIS A 29 14.05 3.02 21.88
N ARG A 30 12.86 3.17 22.48
CA ARG A 30 12.23 4.45 22.78
C ARG A 30 11.93 4.65 24.26
N GLN A 31 12.11 5.88 24.75
CA GLN A 31 11.74 6.30 26.08
C GLN A 31 10.30 6.80 26.12
N ALA A 32 9.91 7.62 25.17
CA ALA A 32 8.59 8.19 25.07
C ALA A 32 7.63 7.31 24.23
N ILE A 33 6.40 7.15 24.70
CA ILE A 33 5.38 6.32 24.02
C ILE A 33 4.95 6.96 22.69
N ASN A 34 4.88 8.29 22.65
CA ASN A 34 4.52 9.04 21.44
C ASN A 34 5.60 9.01 20.34
N GLU A 35 6.76 8.42 20.60
CA GLU A 35 7.81 8.16 19.62
C GLU A 35 7.79 6.70 19.12
N VAL A 36 6.74 5.93 19.44
CA VAL A 36 6.50 4.56 18.95
C VAL A 36 5.36 4.58 17.93
N PHE A 37 5.69 4.22 16.68
CA PHE A 37 4.73 4.26 15.57
C PHE A 37 4.19 2.88 15.20
N ILE A 38 4.91 1.83 15.55
CA ILE A 38 4.47 0.45 15.36
C ILE A 38 3.36 0.13 16.35
N THR A 39 2.28 -0.47 15.87
CA THR A 39 1.09 -0.78 16.66
C THR A 39 0.97 -2.26 17.00
N ASP A 40 1.33 -3.13 16.06
CA ASP A 40 1.28 -4.58 16.25
C ASP A 40 2.31 -5.29 15.35
N SER A 41 2.52 -6.58 15.59
CA SER A 41 3.41 -7.40 14.77
C SER A 41 3.00 -8.86 14.78
N GLN A 42 3.26 -9.55 13.67
CA GLN A 42 3.04 -10.97 13.56
C GLN A 42 4.16 -11.65 12.76
N GLN A 43 4.54 -12.85 13.19
CA GLN A 43 5.41 -13.73 12.43
C GLN A 43 4.59 -14.53 11.41
N VAL A 44 5.01 -14.47 10.15
CA VAL A 44 4.40 -15.22 9.05
C VAL A 44 5.07 -16.58 8.90
N ASP A 45 6.41 -16.57 8.83
CA ASP A 45 7.24 -17.77 8.89
C ASP A 45 8.60 -17.46 9.54
N SER A 46 9.59 -18.34 9.41
CA SER A 46 10.92 -18.15 10.01
C SER A 46 11.65 -16.87 9.56
N ASN A 47 11.40 -16.36 8.36
CA ASN A 47 12.09 -15.21 7.76
C ASN A 47 11.16 -14.07 7.34
N HIS A 48 9.84 -14.28 7.41
CA HIS A 48 8.83 -13.31 7.00
C HIS A 48 8.02 -12.81 8.20
N PHE A 49 7.86 -11.50 8.29
CA PHE A 49 7.15 -10.82 9.38
C PHE A 49 6.29 -9.72 8.82
N ILE A 50 5.23 -9.39 9.55
CA ILE A 50 4.34 -8.30 9.21
C ILE A 50 4.08 -7.41 10.41
N PHE A 51 3.94 -6.11 10.19
CA PHE A 51 3.74 -5.10 11.21
C PHE A 51 2.63 -4.16 10.79
N SER A 52 1.88 -3.65 11.77
CA SER A 52 1.04 -2.47 11.57
C SER A 52 1.75 -1.25 12.17
N ALA A 53 1.57 -0.09 11.54
CA ALA A 53 2.03 1.18 12.06
C ALA A 53 1.04 2.30 11.76
N MET A 54 0.95 3.26 12.67
CA MET A 54 0.11 4.43 12.53
C MET A 54 0.98 5.68 12.31
N LEU A 55 0.79 6.35 11.18
CA LEU A 55 1.49 7.59 10.88
C LEU A 55 0.74 8.78 11.52
N PRO A 56 1.39 9.58 12.39
CA PRO A 56 0.72 10.65 13.11
C PRO A 56 0.42 11.85 12.21
N LYS A 57 -0.83 12.34 12.23
CA LYS A 57 -1.23 13.58 11.53
C LYS A 57 -0.46 14.81 11.98
N SER A 58 0.00 14.81 13.22
CA SER A 58 0.72 15.92 13.83
C SER A 58 1.88 15.39 14.68
N HIS A 59 3.06 15.86 14.32
CA HIS A 59 4.31 15.59 15.01
C HIS A 59 5.22 16.80 14.82
N MET A 60 5.87 17.24 15.90
CA MET A 60 6.69 18.46 15.88
C MET A 60 7.88 18.38 14.92
N TYR A 61 8.34 17.16 14.62
CA TYR A 61 9.46 16.90 13.70
C TYR A 61 9.01 16.28 12.37
N PHE A 62 8.20 15.22 12.41
CA PHE A 62 7.87 14.40 11.24
C PHE A 62 6.76 14.99 10.34
N ASN A 63 6.09 16.06 10.79
CA ASN A 63 5.15 16.83 9.99
C ASN A 63 5.61 18.28 9.79
N ASP A 64 6.89 18.59 10.10
CA ASP A 64 7.47 19.92 9.86
C ASP A 64 7.97 20.06 8.42
N LEU A 65 7.03 20.16 7.49
CA LEU A 65 7.30 20.41 6.08
C LEU A 65 6.52 21.64 5.60
N PRO A 66 7.11 22.48 4.73
CA PRO A 66 6.35 23.52 4.03
C PRO A 66 5.29 22.88 3.14
N GLU A 67 4.23 23.64 2.84
CA GLU A 67 3.27 23.26 1.80
C GLU A 67 4.00 23.17 0.46
N LEU A 68 3.77 22.07 -0.25
CA LEU A 68 4.35 21.85 -1.56
C LEU A 68 3.72 22.80 -2.58
N THR A 69 4.41 23.06 -3.67
CA THR A 69 3.92 23.99 -4.71
C THR A 69 2.70 23.49 -5.48
N ASP A 70 2.42 22.20 -5.42
CA ASP A 70 1.21 21.56 -5.95
C ASP A 70 0.00 21.70 -4.98
N GLY A 71 0.18 22.33 -3.82
CA GLY A 71 -0.87 22.53 -2.80
C GLY A 71 -1.09 21.33 -1.88
N HIS A 72 -0.36 20.23 -2.07
CA HIS A 72 -0.51 19.02 -1.26
C HIS A 72 0.40 19.05 -0.02
N ARG A 73 -0.03 18.31 1.01
CA ARG A 73 0.74 18.05 2.23
C ARG A 73 0.95 16.56 2.38
N CYS A 74 2.21 16.13 2.39
CA CYS A 74 2.57 14.72 2.51
C CYS A 74 3.30 14.41 3.83
N TYR A 75 3.25 13.15 4.26
CA TYR A 75 4.11 12.65 5.33
C TYR A 75 5.59 12.74 4.93
N ASP A 76 6.44 13.14 5.88
CA ASP A 76 7.88 13.23 5.69
C ASP A 76 8.49 11.82 5.51
N ALA A 77 9.35 11.66 4.51
CA ALA A 77 10.13 10.45 4.30
C ALA A 77 10.94 10.03 5.54
N MET A 78 11.34 11.00 6.37
CA MET A 78 12.01 10.73 7.65
C MET A 78 11.15 9.94 8.63
N LEU A 79 9.82 10.10 8.59
CA LEU A 79 8.89 9.30 9.39
C LEU A 79 8.89 7.84 8.94
N LEU A 80 8.86 7.59 7.63
CA LEU A 80 8.88 6.24 7.08
C LEU A 80 10.20 5.53 7.41
N LEU A 81 11.32 6.25 7.29
CA LEU A 81 12.64 5.76 7.70
C LEU A 81 12.68 5.39 9.19
N GLU A 82 11.98 6.14 10.04
CA GLU A 82 11.85 5.87 11.47
C GLU A 82 10.96 4.64 11.74
N VAL A 83 9.82 4.50 11.05
CA VAL A 83 8.98 3.29 11.09
C VAL A 83 9.82 2.05 10.76
N PHE A 84 10.56 2.06 9.64
CA PHE A 84 11.43 0.95 9.27
C PHE A 84 12.55 0.70 10.29
N ARG A 85 13.10 1.74 10.92
CA ARG A 85 14.10 1.60 11.98
C ARG A 85 13.50 0.85 13.17
N GLN A 86 12.31 1.24 13.62
CA GLN A 86 11.59 0.58 14.71
C GLN A 86 11.29 -0.89 14.39
N THR A 87 10.76 -1.16 13.19
CA THR A 87 10.53 -2.52 12.69
C THR A 87 11.81 -3.36 12.76
N SER A 88 12.95 -2.85 12.29
CA SER A 88 14.20 -3.62 12.27
C SER A 88 14.69 -4.02 13.67
N ILE A 89 14.58 -3.11 14.64
CA ILE A 89 15.00 -3.35 16.03
C ILE A 89 14.04 -4.33 16.71
N TYR A 90 12.74 -4.16 16.47
CA TYR A 90 11.72 -5.04 17.02
C TYR A 90 11.91 -6.48 16.57
N VAL A 91 12.10 -6.71 15.26
CA VAL A 91 12.33 -8.06 14.73
C VAL A 91 13.52 -8.72 15.42
N THR A 92 14.60 -7.95 15.61
CA THR A 92 15.85 -8.44 16.21
C THR A 92 15.65 -8.91 17.65
N HIS A 93 14.95 -8.14 18.48
CA HIS A 93 14.71 -8.52 19.87
C HIS A 93 13.63 -9.57 20.04
N LYS A 94 12.52 -9.42 19.31
CA LYS A 94 11.32 -10.22 19.52
C LYS A 94 11.40 -11.60 18.87
N TYR A 95 11.91 -11.68 17.65
CA TYR A 95 11.88 -12.90 16.83
C TYR A 95 13.23 -13.59 16.71
N TYR A 96 14.33 -12.91 17.06
CA TYR A 96 15.69 -13.46 17.07
C TYR A 96 16.31 -13.53 18.46
N ASP A 97 15.53 -13.29 19.52
CA ASP A 97 15.91 -13.38 20.94
C ASP A 97 17.19 -12.61 21.30
N VAL A 98 17.46 -11.51 20.59
CA VAL A 98 18.61 -10.65 20.90
C VAL A 98 18.30 -9.84 22.17
N PRO A 99 19.22 -9.77 23.16
CA PRO A 99 18.99 -9.00 24.38
C PRO A 99 18.72 -7.51 24.12
N LEU A 100 17.81 -6.91 24.91
CA LEU A 100 17.43 -5.48 24.79
C LEU A 100 18.58 -4.50 25.05
N ASN A 101 19.69 -4.94 25.64
CA ASN A 101 20.89 -4.13 25.83
C ASN A 101 21.90 -4.24 24.69
N ALA A 102 21.61 -5.03 23.65
CA ALA A 102 22.47 -5.17 22.49
C ALA A 102 22.62 -3.84 21.74
N LYS A 103 23.82 -3.63 21.18
CA LYS A 103 24.19 -2.39 20.49
C LYS A 103 24.21 -2.63 19.00
N PHE A 104 23.35 -1.91 18.29
CA PHE A 104 23.14 -2.06 16.86
C PHE A 104 24.15 -1.24 16.05
N ILE A 105 24.61 -1.82 14.95
CA ILE A 105 25.47 -1.18 13.95
C ILE A 105 24.92 -1.52 12.56
N PHE A 106 25.12 -0.62 11.61
CA PHE A 106 24.81 -0.86 10.20
C PHE A 106 25.76 -0.03 9.34
N ASN A 107 26.06 -0.56 8.16
CA ASN A 107 27.05 0.06 7.25
C ASN A 107 26.39 0.63 6.00
N ASN A 108 25.15 0.24 5.70
CA ASN A 108 24.41 0.72 4.54
C ASN A 108 22.94 0.94 4.88
N ALA A 109 22.31 1.86 4.17
CA ALA A 109 20.87 2.04 4.16
C ALA A 109 20.44 2.46 2.76
N GLU A 110 19.51 1.70 2.19
CA GLU A 110 18.85 2.03 0.93
C GLU A 110 17.37 2.24 1.20
N PHE A 111 16.83 3.34 0.72
CA PHE A 111 15.44 3.72 0.89
C PHE A 111 14.91 4.34 -0.40
N LYS A 112 13.68 3.99 -0.78
CA LYS A 112 13.00 4.52 -1.96
C LYS A 112 11.52 4.72 -1.66
N ILE A 113 10.96 5.85 -2.08
CA ILE A 113 9.52 6.05 -2.21
C ILE A 113 9.10 5.54 -3.59
N LEU A 114 8.09 4.67 -3.61
CA LEU A 114 7.52 4.10 -4.82
C LEU A 114 6.31 4.89 -5.30
N ASN A 115 5.43 5.29 -4.38
CA ASN A 115 4.19 6.00 -4.69
C ASN A 115 3.97 7.08 -3.63
N TYR A 116 4.42 8.31 -3.95
CA TYR A 116 4.37 9.42 -3.00
C TYR A 116 2.96 10.06 -2.83
N PRO A 117 2.03 10.03 -3.83
CA PRO A 117 0.66 10.51 -3.60
C PRO A 117 -0.08 9.79 -2.47
N LEU A 118 0.24 8.51 -2.20
CA LEU A 118 -0.30 7.78 -1.05
C LEU A 118 0.09 8.36 0.31
N LEU A 119 1.12 9.22 0.35
CA LEU A 119 1.58 9.90 1.56
C LEU A 119 0.83 11.19 1.82
N GLU A 120 -0.18 11.55 1.03
CA GLU A 120 -1.00 12.72 1.30
C GLU A 120 -1.69 12.62 2.67
N ILE A 121 -1.58 13.69 3.45
CA ILE A 121 -2.17 13.78 4.80
C ILE A 121 -3.66 14.06 4.65
N MET A 122 -4.47 13.02 4.82
CA MET A 122 -5.94 13.08 4.78
C MET A 122 -6.57 13.42 6.16
N GLN A 123 -7.90 13.46 6.19
CA GLN A 123 -8.68 13.69 7.42
C GLN A 123 -8.57 12.58 8.47
N GLN A 124 -8.04 11.39 8.18
CA GLN A 124 -7.86 10.26 9.12
C GLN A 124 -6.37 9.87 9.28
N PRO A 125 -5.93 9.33 10.44
CA PRO A 125 -4.53 8.92 10.61
C PRO A 125 -4.25 7.80 9.61
N LEU A 126 -3.05 7.82 9.01
CA LEU A 126 -2.76 6.87 7.95
C LEU A 126 -2.32 5.54 8.57
N HIS A 127 -3.10 4.50 8.29
CA HIS A 127 -2.74 3.13 8.64
C HIS A 127 -1.77 2.60 7.60
N SER A 128 -0.70 1.98 8.07
CA SER A 128 0.29 1.37 7.21
C SER A 128 0.63 -0.03 7.69
N VAL A 129 0.96 -0.90 6.75
CA VAL A 129 1.42 -2.26 6.99
C VAL A 129 2.86 -2.35 6.51
N ILE A 130 3.73 -3.05 7.24
CA ILE A 130 5.11 -3.27 6.83
C ILE A 130 5.32 -4.77 6.68
N GLN A 131 5.61 -5.19 5.46
CA GLN A 131 6.06 -6.54 5.15
C GLN A 131 7.59 -6.58 5.26
N VAL A 132 8.11 -7.60 5.94
CA VAL A 132 9.52 -7.75 6.24
C VAL A 132 10.00 -9.12 5.81
N LYS A 133 11.09 -9.15 5.05
CA LYS A 133 11.81 -10.37 4.68
C LYS A 133 13.24 -10.29 5.18
N ILE A 134 13.67 -11.30 5.93
CA ILE A 134 15.05 -11.43 6.37
C ILE A 134 15.85 -12.19 5.31
N THR A 135 16.96 -11.60 4.90
CA THR A 135 17.91 -12.17 3.95
C THR A 135 19.32 -12.13 4.52
N ASN A 136 20.22 -12.96 3.99
CA ASN A 136 21.67 -12.91 4.25
C ASN A 136 22.08 -12.85 5.74
N LEU A 137 21.88 -13.95 6.47
CA LEU A 137 22.30 -14.09 7.87
C LEU A 137 23.82 -13.96 8.03
N LYS A 138 24.27 -13.15 8.99
CA LYS A 138 25.69 -12.90 9.30
C LYS A 138 26.07 -13.54 10.63
N TYR A 139 27.13 -14.34 10.62
CA TYR A 139 27.62 -15.02 11.80
C TYR A 139 29.01 -14.53 12.21
N ARG A 140 29.21 -14.31 13.51
CA ARG A 140 30.51 -14.02 14.12
C ARG A 140 30.85 -15.14 15.10
N LYS A 141 31.94 -15.89 14.84
CA LYS A 141 32.32 -17.07 15.64
C LYS A 141 31.15 -18.07 15.85
N LYS A 142 30.38 -18.34 14.78
CA LYS A 142 29.18 -19.21 14.75
C LYS A 142 27.95 -18.68 15.50
N ILE A 143 27.98 -17.48 16.07
CA ILE A 143 26.83 -16.82 16.70
C ILE A 143 26.22 -15.86 15.68
N LEU A 144 24.89 -15.86 15.55
CA LEU A 144 24.19 -14.89 14.70
C LEU A 144 24.45 -13.48 15.24
N ALA A 145 24.95 -12.59 14.39
CA ALA A 145 25.41 -11.26 14.76
C ALA A 145 24.88 -10.16 13.82
N GLY A 146 24.02 -10.52 12.88
CA GLY A 146 23.45 -9.59 11.91
C GLY A 146 22.67 -10.31 10.81
N TYR A 147 21.96 -9.52 10.01
CA TYR A 147 21.28 -9.97 8.80
C TYR A 147 20.93 -8.76 7.93
N THR A 148 20.41 -9.00 6.74
CA THR A 148 19.79 -7.98 5.88
C THR A 148 18.28 -8.06 6.02
N LEU A 149 17.61 -6.91 6.10
CA LEU A 149 16.16 -6.81 6.00
C LEU A 149 15.79 -6.16 4.68
N GLU A 150 14.83 -6.75 3.98
CA GLU A 150 14.06 -6.15 2.90
C GLU A 150 12.69 -5.82 3.46
N MET A 151 12.32 -4.54 3.47
CA MET A 151 11.07 -4.06 4.06
C MET A 151 10.29 -3.25 3.03
N THR A 152 8.99 -3.54 2.93
CA THR A 152 8.04 -2.79 2.10
C THR A 152 6.94 -2.25 3.00
N LEU A 153 6.72 -0.94 2.96
CA LEU A 153 5.61 -0.26 3.62
C LEU A 153 4.46 -0.14 2.62
N LEU A 154 3.29 -0.64 3.01
CA LEU A 154 2.05 -0.60 2.26
C LEU A 154 1.06 0.36 2.92
N ILE A 155 0.36 1.13 2.10
CA ILE A 155 -0.78 1.98 2.49
C ILE A 155 -1.95 1.54 1.62
N ASN A 156 -3.09 1.21 2.22
CA ASN A 156 -4.24 0.64 1.50
C ASN A 156 -3.86 -0.58 0.63
N ASN A 157 -2.94 -1.43 1.14
CA ASN A 157 -2.36 -2.58 0.45
C ASN A 157 -1.52 -2.25 -0.80
N ILE A 158 -1.13 -0.99 -0.96
CA ILE A 158 -0.29 -0.51 -2.05
C ILE A 158 1.11 -0.23 -1.52
N ALA A 159 2.13 -0.81 -2.15
CA ALA A 159 3.53 -0.54 -1.82
C ALA A 159 3.85 0.95 -2.02
N CYS A 160 4.09 1.66 -0.91
CA CYS A 160 4.36 3.08 -0.90
C CYS A 160 5.86 3.38 -0.79
N ALA A 161 6.57 2.62 0.05
CA ALA A 161 8.01 2.82 0.26
C ALA A 161 8.72 1.50 0.51
N GLN A 162 10.00 1.46 0.19
CA GLN A 162 10.87 0.31 0.43
C GLN A 162 12.15 0.73 1.14
N LYS A 163 12.67 -0.18 1.96
CA LYS A 163 13.97 -0.04 2.60
C LYS A 163 14.70 -1.38 2.61
N ILE A 164 15.96 -1.35 2.20
CA ILE A 164 16.89 -2.47 2.36
C ILE A 164 18.00 -2.01 3.30
N MET A 165 18.29 -2.81 4.34
CA MET A 165 19.38 -2.49 5.25
C MET A 165 20.02 -3.72 5.86
N GLY A 166 21.36 -3.72 5.90
CA GLY A 166 22.13 -4.69 6.65
C GLY A 166 22.36 -4.23 8.08
N ILE A 167 21.77 -4.91 9.05
CA ILE A 167 22.03 -4.65 10.48
C ILE A 167 22.97 -5.68 11.08
N GLY A 168 23.67 -5.28 12.11
CA GLY A 168 24.42 -6.14 13.00
C GLY A 168 24.29 -5.66 14.43
N TRP A 169 24.62 -6.52 15.38
CA TRP A 169 24.58 -6.19 16.79
C TRP A 169 25.76 -6.79 17.54
N MET A 170 26.01 -6.24 18.72
CA MET A 170 26.99 -6.78 19.65
C MET A 170 26.55 -6.60 21.09
N ASP A 171 27.17 -7.40 21.96
CA ASP A 171 26.97 -7.30 23.39
C ASP A 171 27.48 -5.96 23.96
N ASP A 172 26.78 -5.45 24.98
CA ASP A 172 27.09 -4.17 25.64
C ASP A 172 28.52 -4.12 26.19
N THR A 173 29.07 -5.25 26.67
CA THR A 173 30.45 -5.30 27.18
C THR A 173 31.49 -5.12 26.07
N VAL A 174 31.19 -5.61 24.86
CA VAL A 174 32.03 -5.43 23.68
C VAL A 174 31.95 -3.99 23.21
N TRP A 175 30.75 -3.42 23.21
CA TRP A 175 30.51 -2.02 22.85
C TRP A 175 31.27 -1.05 23.77
N LYS A 176 31.17 -1.23 25.10
CA LYS A 176 31.90 -0.41 26.07
C LYS A 176 33.41 -0.41 25.82
N LYS A 177 34.00 -1.57 25.52
CA LYS A 177 35.43 -1.67 25.17
C LYS A 177 35.77 -0.93 23.88
N LEU A 178 34.88 -0.98 22.88
CA LEU A 178 35.05 -0.28 21.60
C LEU A 178 34.97 1.24 21.78
N ARG A 179 34.07 1.72 22.65
CA ARG A 179 33.81 3.14 22.88
C ARG A 179 34.63 3.79 23.99
N ALA A 180 35.37 3.01 24.79
CA ALA A 180 36.15 3.50 25.95
C ALA A 180 37.07 4.70 25.66
N LYS A 181 37.63 4.81 24.45
CA LYS A 181 38.49 5.95 24.07
C LYS A 181 37.74 7.25 23.83
N ASN A 182 36.42 7.17 23.59
CA ASN A 182 35.55 8.30 23.31
C ASN A 182 34.67 8.65 24.51
N GLU A 183 34.82 7.91 25.61
CA GLU A 183 34.10 8.15 26.86
C GLU A 183 34.60 9.45 27.52
N ASN A 184 33.68 10.31 27.95
CA ASN A 184 33.95 11.60 28.61
C ASN A 184 34.67 12.68 27.77
N LEU A 185 34.71 12.55 26.44
CA LEU A 185 35.16 13.66 25.60
C LEU A 185 34.17 14.84 25.71
N PRO A 186 34.66 16.10 25.73
CA PRO A 186 33.79 17.27 25.83
C PRO A 186 32.87 17.34 24.61
N LEU A 187 31.57 17.53 24.87
CA LEU A 187 30.58 17.77 23.82
C LEU A 187 30.77 19.15 23.22
N LEU A 188 30.59 19.27 21.91
CA LEU A 188 30.60 20.55 21.25
C LEU A 188 29.39 21.41 21.65
N ASN A 189 29.62 22.72 21.74
CA ASN A 189 28.55 23.70 21.89
C ASN A 189 28.18 24.26 20.51
N TYR A 190 26.95 24.01 20.09
CA TYR A 190 26.44 24.40 18.78
C TYR A 190 25.75 25.78 18.77
N ASN A 191 25.66 26.49 19.91
CA ASN A 191 24.96 27.78 20.01
C ASN A 191 25.57 28.89 19.13
N ASN A 192 26.83 28.74 18.73
CA ASN A 192 27.53 29.72 17.90
C ASN A 192 27.39 29.43 16.40
N ILE A 193 26.84 28.28 16.01
CA ILE A 193 26.60 27.95 14.60
C ILE A 193 25.37 28.71 14.15
N LYS A 194 25.46 29.42 13.02
CA LYS A 194 24.31 30.08 12.41
C LYS A 194 23.50 29.05 11.61
N PRO A 195 22.27 28.70 12.01
CA PRO A 195 21.48 27.70 11.30
C PRO A 195 21.16 28.15 9.87
N ALA A 196 21.00 27.18 8.97
CA ALA A 196 20.46 27.45 7.63
C ALA A 196 19.03 28.03 7.72
N GLN A 197 18.59 28.70 6.66
CA GLN A 197 17.22 29.21 6.60
C GLN A 197 16.24 28.03 6.54
N CYS A 198 15.21 28.03 7.40
CA CYS A 198 14.27 26.89 7.53
C CYS A 198 13.69 26.47 6.18
N THR A 199 13.13 27.42 5.43
CA THR A 199 12.49 27.12 4.15
C THR A 199 13.47 26.66 3.06
N SER A 200 14.76 27.01 3.14
CA SER A 200 15.76 26.52 2.17
C SER A 200 16.16 25.07 2.40
N VAL A 201 15.85 24.52 3.57
CA VAL A 201 16.14 23.12 3.94
C VAL A 201 14.86 22.30 4.13
N GLY A 202 13.72 22.82 3.67
CA GLY A 202 12.43 22.14 3.73
C GLY A 202 11.90 21.96 5.16
N ARG A 203 12.08 22.97 6.03
CA ARG A 203 11.55 23.02 7.41
C ARG A 203 10.80 24.33 7.67
N ILE A 204 9.86 24.33 8.61
CA ILE A 204 9.19 25.54 9.12
C ILE A 204 9.73 25.89 10.50
N PHE A 205 9.97 24.90 11.36
CA PHE A 205 10.46 25.12 12.72
C PHE A 205 11.99 25.24 12.77
N PRO A 206 12.56 26.32 13.31
CA PRO A 206 14.02 26.51 13.38
C PRO A 206 14.77 25.40 14.13
N ARG A 207 14.15 24.78 15.14
CA ARG A 207 14.77 23.68 15.90
C ARG A 207 14.93 22.38 15.12
N ASN A 208 14.24 22.23 13.99
CA ASN A 208 14.39 21.09 13.08
C ASN A 208 15.47 21.32 12.02
N VAL A 209 16.10 22.48 11.98
CA VAL A 209 17.25 22.75 11.11
C VAL A 209 18.49 22.14 11.75
N VAL A 210 19.05 21.11 11.13
CA VAL A 210 20.18 20.34 11.68
C VAL A 210 21.52 20.65 10.99
N ILE A 211 21.54 21.65 10.11
CA ILE A 211 22.76 22.15 9.45
C ILE A 211 22.88 23.67 9.55
N GLY A 212 24.10 24.18 9.59
CA GLY A 212 24.39 25.61 9.66
C GLY A 212 25.80 25.96 9.21
N ASP A 213 26.19 27.22 9.39
CA ASP A 213 27.44 27.80 8.87
C ASP A 213 27.71 27.38 7.42
N VAL A 214 26.67 27.51 6.60
CA VAL A 214 26.69 27.09 5.20
C VAL A 214 27.65 27.97 4.41
N GLN A 215 28.56 27.33 3.68
CA GLN A 215 29.51 28.00 2.80
C GLN A 215 29.45 27.36 1.42
N ILE A 216 29.53 28.19 0.38
CA ILE A 216 29.66 27.75 -1.01
C ILE A 216 30.92 28.41 -1.56
N LYS A 217 31.90 27.61 -1.95
CA LYS A 217 33.17 28.08 -2.50
C LYS A 217 33.64 27.10 -3.57
N ASP A 218 34.08 27.60 -4.72
CA ASP A 218 34.62 26.79 -5.82
C ASP A 218 33.68 25.62 -6.21
N SER A 219 32.37 25.90 -6.29
CA SER A 219 31.30 24.93 -6.55
C SER A 219 31.16 23.80 -5.53
N MET A 220 31.80 23.93 -4.37
CA MET A 220 31.62 23.04 -3.23
C MET A 220 30.73 23.70 -2.19
N LEU A 221 29.64 23.02 -1.82
CA LEU A 221 28.82 23.38 -0.68
C LEU A 221 29.30 22.60 0.54
N SER A 222 29.55 23.31 1.64
CA SER A 222 29.82 22.73 2.96
C SER A 222 28.83 23.25 3.99
N ALA A 223 28.23 22.36 4.77
CA ALA A 223 27.31 22.72 5.85
C ALA A 223 27.64 21.94 7.12
N THR A 224 27.77 22.65 8.24
CA THR A 224 28.13 22.06 9.52
C THR A 224 26.92 21.45 10.22
N LEU A 225 27.04 20.23 10.75
CA LEU A 225 25.96 19.57 11.51
C LEU A 225 25.75 20.26 12.87
N ILE A 226 24.49 20.51 13.23
CA ILE A 226 24.05 21.12 14.49
C ILE A 226 23.45 20.02 15.38
N VAL A 227 24.26 19.42 16.27
CA VAL A 227 23.86 18.24 17.05
C VAL A 227 23.40 18.64 18.46
N ASP A 228 22.14 19.09 18.58
CA ASP A 228 21.52 19.40 19.88
C ASP A 228 20.83 18.16 20.48
N GLN A 229 21.56 17.40 21.31
CA GLN A 229 21.00 16.23 22.01
C GLN A 229 19.93 16.59 23.06
N SER A 230 19.75 17.86 23.41
CA SER A 230 18.67 18.27 24.32
C SER A 230 17.31 18.37 23.62
N TYR A 231 17.29 18.34 22.29
CA TYR A 231 16.05 18.45 21.52
C TYR A 231 15.36 17.09 21.34
N SER A 232 14.37 16.83 22.20
CA SER A 232 13.75 15.51 22.34
C SER A 232 13.02 14.99 21.09
N SER A 233 12.55 15.86 20.20
CA SER A 233 11.86 15.42 18.97
C SER A 233 12.79 14.76 17.95
N ILE A 234 14.11 14.98 18.05
CA ILE A 234 15.13 14.31 17.23
C ILE A 234 15.89 13.28 18.08
N PHE A 235 16.20 13.64 19.34
CA PHE A 235 16.91 12.79 20.30
C PHE A 235 16.01 12.42 21.47
N ASP A 236 15.24 11.34 21.33
CA ASP A 236 14.41 10.78 22.42
C ASP A 236 15.22 10.48 23.70
N HIS A 237 16.51 10.17 23.55
CA HIS A 237 17.47 10.04 24.65
C HIS A 237 18.90 10.31 24.17
N PRO A 238 19.84 10.63 25.08
CA PRO A 238 21.23 10.85 24.72
C PRO A 238 21.88 9.61 24.07
N LEU A 239 22.70 9.86 23.06
CA LEU A 239 23.47 8.87 22.32
C LEU A 239 24.97 9.15 22.47
N ASP A 240 25.79 8.13 22.21
CA ASP A 240 27.25 8.21 22.36
C ASP A 240 27.99 8.59 21.07
N HIS A 241 27.26 8.75 19.96
CA HIS A 241 27.74 9.22 18.66
C HIS A 241 26.57 9.86 17.88
N ILE A 242 26.86 10.50 16.75
CA ILE A 242 25.82 11.05 15.87
C ILE A 242 25.13 9.87 15.15
N PRO A 243 23.82 9.66 15.34
CA PRO A 243 23.13 8.49 14.77
C PRO A 243 22.95 8.62 13.26
N GLY A 244 22.93 7.48 12.56
CA GLY A 244 22.76 7.46 11.10
C GLY A 244 21.46 8.12 10.60
N MET A 245 20.37 8.05 11.36
CA MET A 245 19.12 8.79 11.02
C MET A 245 19.32 10.31 11.00
N PHE A 246 20.09 10.84 11.96
CA PHE A 246 20.41 12.27 11.99
C PHE A 246 21.32 12.66 10.81
N ILE A 247 22.28 11.79 10.47
CA ILE A 247 23.15 11.98 9.31
C ILE A 247 22.32 12.02 8.01
N ILE A 248 21.33 11.12 7.86
CA ILE A 248 20.43 11.12 6.70
C ILE A 248 19.63 12.43 6.63
N GLU A 249 19.10 12.93 7.75
CA GLU A 249 18.40 14.22 7.77
C GLU A 249 19.33 15.39 7.40
N ALA A 250 20.54 15.42 7.93
CA ALA A 250 21.52 16.46 7.59
C ALA A 250 21.87 16.42 6.09
N CYS A 251 22.03 15.22 5.53
CA CYS A 251 22.25 15.03 4.10
C CYS A 251 21.03 15.48 3.27
N ARG A 252 19.80 15.19 3.71
CA ARG A 252 18.56 15.65 3.05
C ARG A 252 18.49 17.18 3.02
N GLN A 253 18.73 17.85 4.15
CA GLN A 253 18.76 19.31 4.25
C GLN A 253 19.86 19.94 3.37
N ALA A 254 21.05 19.36 3.38
CA ALA A 254 22.17 19.83 2.55
C ALA A 254 21.89 19.64 1.05
N ALA A 255 21.26 18.53 0.66
CA ALA A 255 20.86 18.28 -0.72
C ALA A 255 19.81 19.28 -1.21
N LEU A 256 18.78 19.58 -0.40
CA LEU A 256 17.78 20.60 -0.72
C LEU A 256 18.43 21.98 -0.94
N LEU A 257 19.36 22.36 -0.05
CA LEU A 257 20.08 23.63 -0.16
C LEU A 257 20.99 23.66 -1.40
N ALA A 258 21.68 22.56 -1.69
CA ALA A 258 22.56 22.42 -2.84
C ALA A 258 21.79 22.54 -4.17
N VAL A 259 20.64 21.87 -4.28
CA VAL A 259 19.79 21.95 -5.47
C VAL A 259 19.25 23.38 -5.66
N ASN A 260 18.82 24.05 -4.59
CA ASN A 260 18.38 25.43 -4.69
C ASN A 260 19.53 26.36 -5.13
N SER A 261 20.74 26.19 -4.58
CA SER A 261 21.89 27.03 -4.92
C SER A 261 22.43 26.79 -6.33
N TYR A 262 22.34 25.56 -6.84
CA TYR A 262 22.86 25.20 -8.16
C TYR A 262 21.83 25.36 -9.29
N LYS A 263 20.57 24.98 -9.06
CA LYS A 263 19.51 24.96 -10.06
C LYS A 263 18.39 25.98 -9.84
N GLY A 264 18.34 26.64 -8.68
CA GLY A 264 17.28 27.58 -8.34
C GLY A 264 15.94 26.93 -7.99
N THR A 265 15.90 25.60 -7.81
CA THR A 265 14.67 24.89 -7.42
C THR A 265 14.48 24.98 -5.90
N PRO A 266 13.40 25.61 -5.42
CA PRO A 266 13.16 25.78 -3.99
C PRO A 266 12.82 24.45 -3.30
N ALA A 267 13.10 24.35 -2.00
CA ALA A 267 12.93 23.10 -1.25
C ALA A 267 11.48 22.61 -1.19
N ASN A 268 10.48 23.50 -1.29
CA ASN A 268 9.06 23.13 -1.31
C ASN A 268 8.56 22.65 -2.69
N GLN A 269 9.44 22.55 -3.69
CA GLN A 269 9.20 21.83 -4.94
C GLN A 269 9.80 20.43 -4.92
N LEU A 270 10.41 20.01 -3.81
CA LEU A 270 11.26 18.82 -3.76
C LEU A 270 10.85 17.91 -2.61
N ILE A 271 10.74 16.62 -2.91
CA ILE A 271 10.58 15.56 -1.91
C ILE A 271 11.77 14.61 -1.94
N LEU A 272 12.07 13.98 -0.80
CA LEU A 272 13.06 12.91 -0.75
C LEU A 272 12.49 11.67 -1.43
N TYR A 273 12.99 11.32 -2.61
CA TYR A 273 12.53 10.16 -3.37
C TYR A 273 13.35 8.90 -3.07
N ASN A 274 14.67 9.04 -2.96
CA ASN A 274 15.56 7.92 -2.63
C ASN A 274 16.76 8.40 -1.80
N CYS A 275 17.25 7.51 -0.96
CA CYS A 275 18.45 7.71 -0.15
C CYS A 275 19.28 6.42 -0.17
N ASN A 276 20.53 6.50 -0.63
CA ASN A 276 21.50 5.41 -0.54
C ASN A 276 22.74 5.91 0.21
N MET A 277 23.00 5.37 1.39
CA MET A 277 24.06 5.84 2.29
C MET A 277 24.95 4.69 2.75
N SER A 278 26.26 4.94 2.73
CA SER A 278 27.30 4.05 3.25
C SER A 278 28.02 4.71 4.42
N PHE A 279 27.95 4.07 5.59
CA PHE A 279 28.54 4.52 6.85
C PHE A 279 29.86 3.80 7.07
N GLN A 280 30.97 4.52 6.89
CA GLN A 280 32.33 3.97 6.95
C GLN A 280 32.91 4.03 8.36
N GLN A 281 32.56 5.08 9.12
CA GLN A 281 33.02 5.29 10.49
C GLN A 281 31.98 6.08 11.29
N PHE A 282 31.96 5.90 12.61
CA PHE A 282 31.16 6.73 13.51
C PHE A 282 31.55 8.21 13.40
N CYS A 283 30.54 9.08 13.36
CA CYS A 283 30.74 10.50 13.61
C CYS A 283 30.65 10.76 15.12
N GLU A 284 31.73 11.27 15.70
CA GLU A 284 31.87 11.51 17.14
C GLU A 284 31.24 12.85 17.55
N LEU A 285 30.77 12.95 18.80
CA LEU A 285 30.10 14.17 19.31
C LEU A 285 31.08 15.26 19.76
N SER A 286 32.36 14.91 19.90
CA SER A 286 33.43 15.80 20.36
C SER A 286 34.12 16.55 19.23
N SER A 287 33.66 16.40 17.99
CA SER A 287 34.29 17.01 16.82
C SER A 287 33.26 17.39 15.77
N THR A 288 33.55 18.46 15.03
CA THR A 288 32.61 19.01 14.07
C THR A 288 32.52 18.09 12.84
N ALA A 289 31.29 17.76 12.44
CA ALA A 289 31.00 17.05 11.21
C ALA A 289 30.36 18.00 10.19
N GLN A 290 30.65 17.81 8.91
CA GLN A 290 30.17 18.66 7.82
C GLN A 290 29.64 17.83 6.66
N CYS A 291 28.45 18.18 6.15
CA CYS A 291 27.98 17.72 4.84
C CYS A 291 28.75 18.46 3.75
N ILE A 292 29.21 17.72 2.74
CA ILE A 292 29.93 18.23 1.58
C ILE A 292 29.23 17.73 0.31
N VAL A 293 28.89 18.67 -0.57
CA VAL A 293 28.28 18.41 -1.88
C VAL A 293 29.08 19.15 -2.96
N ASP A 294 29.53 18.43 -3.99
CA ASP A 294 30.04 19.05 -5.21
C ASP A 294 28.85 19.39 -6.11
N LEU A 295 28.63 20.68 -6.35
CA LEU A 295 27.50 21.15 -7.13
C LEU A 295 27.60 20.71 -8.61
N HIS A 296 28.80 20.44 -9.13
CA HIS A 296 28.98 19.94 -10.49
C HIS A 296 28.64 18.46 -10.66
N GLU A 297 28.62 17.68 -9.58
CA GLU A 297 28.21 16.28 -9.61
C GLU A 297 26.68 16.11 -9.53
N ILE A 298 25.93 17.20 -9.35
CA ILE A 298 24.46 17.16 -9.33
C ILE A 298 23.93 16.93 -10.74
N THR A 299 23.28 15.79 -10.94
CA THR A 299 22.65 15.43 -12.22
C THR A 299 21.13 15.43 -12.10
N ALA A 300 20.43 15.57 -13.23
CA ALA A 300 18.97 15.38 -13.26
C ALA A 300 18.56 14.53 -14.46
N THR A 301 17.49 13.76 -14.27
CA THR A 301 16.89 12.90 -15.29
C THR A 301 15.38 12.93 -15.09
N GLY A 302 14.65 13.51 -16.04
CA GLY A 302 13.22 13.78 -15.85
C GLY A 302 12.97 14.68 -14.63
N THR A 303 12.09 14.23 -13.73
CA THR A 303 11.78 14.91 -12.46
C THR A 303 12.73 14.56 -11.32
N LEU A 304 13.70 13.66 -11.54
CA LEU A 304 14.62 13.21 -10.50
C LEU A 304 15.93 14.01 -10.54
N ILE A 305 16.39 14.45 -9.38
CA ILE A 305 17.65 15.18 -9.17
C ILE A 305 18.53 14.36 -8.23
N ASN A 306 19.66 13.92 -8.74
CA ASN A 306 20.62 13.09 -8.05
C ASN A 306 21.72 13.95 -7.42
N VAL A 307 21.91 13.85 -6.11
CA VAL A 307 22.86 14.65 -5.33
C VAL A 307 23.85 13.73 -4.60
N PRO A 308 25.05 13.51 -5.17
CA PRO A 308 26.15 12.87 -4.45
C PRO A 308 26.55 13.70 -3.23
N ILE A 309 26.71 13.05 -2.09
CA ILE A 309 26.97 13.74 -0.82
C ILE A 309 27.89 12.92 0.08
N SER A 310 28.71 13.62 0.86
CA SER A 310 29.53 13.00 1.89
C SER A 310 29.44 13.77 3.20
N VAL A 311 29.65 13.07 4.32
CA VAL A 311 29.82 13.68 5.64
C VAL A 311 31.26 13.47 6.07
N LEU A 312 31.95 14.58 6.32
CA LEU A 312 33.34 14.59 6.75
C LEU A 312 33.44 14.98 8.22
N GLN A 313 34.32 14.31 8.95
CA GLN A 313 34.74 14.71 10.28
C GLN A 313 36.25 14.52 10.40
N ASN A 314 36.95 15.55 10.89
CA ASN A 314 38.42 15.54 11.03
C ASN A 314 39.17 15.13 9.74
N GLY A 315 38.68 15.59 8.59
CA GLY A 315 39.27 15.29 7.27
C GLY A 315 39.00 13.88 6.72
N THR A 316 38.24 13.04 7.45
CA THR A 316 37.86 11.69 7.02
C THR A 316 36.44 11.71 6.47
N LYS A 317 36.14 10.95 5.41
CA LYS A 317 34.78 10.75 4.90
C LYS A 317 34.10 9.65 5.74
N ASN A 318 33.41 10.03 6.80
CA ASN A 318 32.70 9.08 7.67
C ASN A 318 31.48 8.46 7.00
N THR A 319 30.84 9.20 6.10
CA THR A 319 29.67 8.75 5.35
C THR A 319 29.76 9.24 3.91
N ILE A 320 29.38 8.38 2.97
CA ILE A 320 29.30 8.69 1.54
C ILE A 320 27.98 8.12 1.04
N GLY A 321 27.29 8.85 0.19
CA GLY A 321 26.06 8.38 -0.39
C GLY A 321 25.47 9.32 -1.40
N THR A 322 24.19 9.14 -1.65
CA THR A 322 23.44 9.87 -2.65
C THR A 322 22.03 10.11 -2.14
N ILE A 323 21.59 11.35 -2.26
CA ILE A 323 20.21 11.76 -2.04
C ILE A 323 19.60 12.03 -3.40
N ILE A 324 18.48 11.37 -3.71
CA ILE A 324 17.70 11.67 -4.90
C ILE A 324 16.44 12.42 -4.48
N LEU A 325 16.32 13.64 -4.96
CA LEU A 325 15.15 14.47 -4.78
C LEU A 325 14.26 14.37 -6.02
N LYS A 326 12.95 14.38 -5.84
CA LYS A 326 11.99 14.43 -6.94
C LYS A 326 11.32 15.79 -6.94
N VAL A 327 11.27 16.42 -8.12
CA VAL A 327 10.49 17.63 -8.37
C VAL A 327 9.01 17.24 -8.41
N VAL A 328 8.22 17.82 -7.53
CA VAL A 328 6.77 17.62 -7.53
C VAL A 328 6.15 18.42 -8.67
N ASN A 329 5.18 17.83 -9.36
CA ASN A 329 4.41 18.50 -10.41
C ASN A 329 2.93 18.09 -10.29
N ASP A 330 2.05 18.97 -10.76
CA ASP A 330 0.60 18.72 -10.72
C ASP A 330 0.22 17.49 -11.54
N ALA A 331 1.00 17.12 -12.57
CA ALA A 331 0.71 16.01 -13.49
C ALA A 331 0.67 14.62 -12.82
N GLU A 332 1.26 14.46 -11.62
CA GLU A 332 1.23 13.19 -10.87
C GLU A 332 0.11 13.16 -9.81
N TYR A 333 -0.48 14.31 -9.47
CA TYR A 333 -1.74 14.46 -8.72
C TYR A 333 -2.95 14.69 -9.64
N GLU A 334 -2.71 15.05 -10.90
CA GLU A 334 -3.61 14.79 -12.02
C GLU A 334 -3.79 13.27 -12.04
N HIS A 335 -4.73 12.81 -11.21
CA HIS A 335 -5.65 11.79 -11.63
C HIS A 335 -5.83 11.99 -13.14
N LYS A 336 -5.28 11.07 -13.97
CA LYS A 336 -5.75 10.87 -15.35
C LYS A 336 -7.21 11.21 -15.29
N GLU A 337 -7.68 12.24 -16.02
CA GLU A 337 -9.09 12.63 -15.98
C GLU A 337 -9.89 11.35 -15.83
N LYS A 338 -10.60 11.16 -14.69
CA LYS A 338 -11.22 9.89 -14.29
C LYS A 338 -12.45 9.65 -15.17
N THR A 339 -12.16 9.57 -16.45
CA THR A 339 -12.99 9.37 -17.61
C THR A 339 -13.28 7.90 -17.76
N ASP A 340 -12.39 7.06 -17.25
CA ASP A 340 -12.59 5.63 -17.16
C ASP A 340 -13.77 5.28 -16.26
N PHE A 341 -14.63 4.40 -16.76
CA PHE A 341 -15.77 3.85 -16.06
C PHE A 341 -15.55 2.36 -15.78
N TYR A 342 -15.63 1.99 -14.51
CA TYR A 342 -15.35 0.64 -14.04
C TYR A 342 -16.66 -0.13 -13.83
N TRP A 343 -16.87 -1.17 -14.62
CA TRP A 343 -18.03 -2.05 -14.57
C TRP A 343 -17.68 -3.34 -13.82
N PHE A 344 -18.36 -3.58 -12.69
CA PHE A 344 -18.20 -4.80 -11.91
C PHE A 344 -19.35 -5.76 -12.20
N ASP A 345 -19.03 -7.03 -12.47
CA ASP A 345 -20.05 -8.07 -12.43
C ASP A 345 -20.54 -8.30 -10.99
N PHE A 346 -21.75 -8.86 -10.86
CA PHE A 346 -22.27 -9.30 -9.58
C PHE A 346 -21.94 -10.77 -9.30
N GLY A 347 -22.21 -11.68 -10.25
CA GLY A 347 -21.95 -13.11 -10.11
C GLY A 347 -20.45 -13.38 -10.00
N GLY A 348 -20.00 -14.15 -9.01
CA GLY A 348 -18.58 -14.53 -8.88
C GLY A 348 -17.59 -13.41 -8.52
N VAL A 349 -17.96 -12.13 -8.68
CA VAL A 349 -17.15 -10.95 -8.31
C VAL A 349 -17.65 -10.32 -7.00
N LEU A 350 -18.89 -9.80 -6.99
CA LEU A 350 -19.51 -9.22 -5.78
C LEU A 350 -20.24 -10.25 -4.92
N SER A 351 -20.47 -11.44 -5.47
CA SER A 351 -21.04 -12.60 -4.81
C SER A 351 -20.08 -13.79 -4.90
N PRO A 352 -20.30 -14.86 -4.11
CA PRO A 352 -19.56 -16.10 -4.28
C PRO A 352 -19.69 -16.67 -5.70
N PRO A 353 -18.72 -17.48 -6.16
CA PRO A 353 -18.84 -18.15 -7.45
C PRO A 353 -20.09 -19.03 -7.50
N ILE A 354 -20.66 -19.18 -8.70
CA ILE A 354 -21.94 -19.87 -8.89
C ILE A 354 -21.93 -21.31 -8.33
N SER A 355 -20.79 -21.99 -8.34
CA SER A 355 -20.62 -23.31 -7.73
C SER A 355 -20.93 -23.32 -6.24
N SER A 356 -20.44 -22.31 -5.50
CA SER A 356 -20.74 -22.16 -4.07
C SER A 356 -22.21 -21.87 -3.82
N LEU A 357 -22.88 -21.16 -4.73
CA LEU A 357 -24.32 -20.92 -4.63
C LEU A 357 -25.12 -22.21 -4.84
N PHE A 358 -24.69 -23.08 -5.76
CA PHE A 358 -25.29 -24.41 -5.93
C PHE A 358 -25.09 -25.28 -4.68
N ASP A 359 -23.92 -25.29 -4.07
CA ASP A 359 -23.65 -26.04 -2.83
C ASP A 359 -24.57 -25.56 -1.69
N LEU A 360 -24.69 -24.24 -1.51
CA LEU A 360 -25.62 -23.65 -0.53
C LEU A 360 -27.08 -23.98 -0.85
N TYR A 361 -27.45 -24.05 -2.13
CA TYR A 361 -28.80 -24.41 -2.53
C TYR A 361 -29.11 -25.88 -2.26
N TYR A 362 -28.13 -26.78 -2.46
CA TYR A 362 -28.22 -28.18 -2.05
C TYR A 362 -28.42 -28.30 -0.54
N GLU A 363 -27.67 -27.56 0.29
CA GLU A 363 -27.86 -27.59 1.74
C GLU A 363 -29.28 -27.17 2.18
N LYS A 364 -29.86 -26.19 1.48
CA LYS A 364 -31.21 -25.66 1.75
C LYS A 364 -32.32 -26.62 1.32
N THR A 365 -32.14 -27.29 0.18
CA THR A 365 -33.24 -28.00 -0.50
C THR A 365 -33.09 -29.52 -0.50
N GLY A 366 -31.85 -30.03 -0.48
CA GLY A 366 -31.51 -31.43 -0.71
C GLY A 366 -31.48 -31.82 -2.19
N ILE A 367 -31.69 -30.89 -3.13
CA ILE A 367 -31.65 -31.19 -4.57
C ILE A 367 -30.20 -31.27 -5.04
N PRO A 368 -29.73 -32.42 -5.57
CA PRO A 368 -28.38 -32.55 -6.08
C PRO A 368 -28.08 -31.53 -7.20
N THR A 369 -26.89 -30.92 -7.15
CA THR A 369 -26.47 -29.86 -8.06
C THR A 369 -26.55 -30.26 -9.54
N ASP A 370 -26.10 -31.48 -9.87
CA ASP A 370 -26.13 -32.02 -11.23
C ASP A 370 -27.55 -32.15 -11.78
N GLN A 371 -28.49 -32.57 -10.93
CA GLN A 371 -29.90 -32.70 -11.30
C GLN A 371 -30.57 -31.33 -11.52
N LEU A 372 -30.30 -30.37 -10.62
CA LEU A 372 -30.82 -29.02 -10.78
C LEU A 372 -30.29 -28.37 -12.05
N GLN A 373 -28.99 -28.49 -12.32
CA GLN A 373 -28.36 -27.98 -13.54
C GLN A 373 -28.94 -28.65 -14.81
N ALA A 374 -29.16 -29.96 -14.78
CA ALA A 374 -29.78 -30.68 -15.90
C ALA A 374 -31.23 -30.20 -16.15
N ALA A 375 -31.99 -29.93 -15.08
CA ALA A 375 -33.34 -29.39 -15.22
C ALA A 375 -33.35 -27.95 -15.78
N MET A 376 -32.48 -27.07 -15.26
CA MET A 376 -32.30 -25.72 -15.82
C MET A 376 -31.94 -25.77 -17.31
N LYS A 377 -31.01 -26.66 -17.68
CA LYS A 377 -30.59 -26.85 -19.07
C LYS A 377 -31.75 -27.34 -19.94
N SER A 378 -32.52 -28.31 -19.50
CA SER A 378 -33.67 -28.82 -20.27
C SER A 378 -34.72 -27.74 -20.53
N VAL A 379 -35.01 -26.87 -19.54
CA VAL A 379 -35.97 -25.76 -19.72
C VAL A 379 -35.48 -24.79 -20.80
N ALA A 380 -34.17 -24.52 -20.86
CA ALA A 380 -33.59 -23.63 -21.84
C ALA A 380 -33.44 -24.26 -23.24
N ASP A 381 -33.08 -25.55 -23.31
CA ASP A 381 -32.95 -26.30 -24.56
C ASP A 381 -34.30 -26.38 -25.30
N ASP A 382 -35.43 -26.50 -24.58
CA ASP A 382 -36.78 -26.45 -25.15
C ASP A 382 -37.08 -25.11 -25.87
N MET A 383 -36.33 -24.06 -25.54
CA MET A 383 -36.45 -22.72 -26.11
C MET A 383 -35.29 -22.38 -27.07
N ASN A 384 -34.35 -23.30 -27.30
CA ASN A 384 -33.09 -23.08 -28.01
C ASN A 384 -32.26 -21.91 -27.43
N LEU A 385 -32.23 -21.79 -26.10
CA LEU A 385 -31.53 -20.73 -25.38
C LEU A 385 -30.44 -21.30 -24.45
N PRO A 386 -29.42 -20.50 -24.09
CA PRO A 386 -28.49 -20.86 -23.01
C PRO A 386 -29.21 -21.08 -21.67
N THR A 387 -28.67 -21.95 -20.81
CA THR A 387 -29.30 -22.48 -19.57
C THR A 387 -30.10 -21.48 -18.72
N LEU A 388 -29.56 -20.29 -18.43
CA LEU A 388 -30.24 -19.28 -17.61
C LEU A 388 -30.84 -18.12 -18.42
N ALA A 389 -30.61 -18.08 -19.74
CA ALA A 389 -31.09 -17.00 -20.59
C ALA A 389 -32.63 -16.82 -20.62
N PRO A 390 -33.49 -17.88 -20.48
CA PRO A 390 -34.93 -17.68 -20.42
C PRO A 390 -35.38 -16.73 -19.31
N VAL A 391 -34.73 -16.80 -18.14
CA VAL A 391 -35.10 -16.00 -16.97
C VAL A 391 -34.25 -14.73 -16.87
N GLU A 392 -32.97 -14.77 -17.23
CA GLU A 392 -32.07 -13.59 -17.26
C GLU A 392 -32.47 -12.53 -18.30
N ASN A 393 -33.13 -12.94 -19.39
CA ASN A 393 -33.64 -12.02 -20.43
C ASN A 393 -35.13 -11.68 -20.23
N ALA A 394 -35.73 -12.06 -19.11
CA ALA A 394 -37.15 -11.88 -18.81
C ALA A 394 -38.10 -12.43 -19.89
N ILE A 395 -37.73 -13.55 -20.53
CA ILE A 395 -38.61 -14.28 -21.47
C ILE A 395 -39.65 -15.08 -20.70
N LEU A 396 -39.25 -15.62 -19.54
CA LEU A 396 -40.11 -16.23 -18.54
C LEU A 396 -40.00 -15.43 -17.23
N THR A 397 -41.12 -15.29 -16.53
CA THR A 397 -41.10 -14.88 -15.12
C THR A 397 -40.49 -15.98 -14.25
N GLU A 398 -40.01 -15.63 -13.06
CA GLU A 398 -39.51 -16.61 -12.08
C GLU A 398 -40.57 -17.69 -11.78
N LEU A 399 -41.83 -17.30 -11.67
CA LEU A 399 -42.95 -18.21 -11.40
C LEU A 399 -43.13 -19.25 -12.52
N GLU A 400 -43.12 -18.80 -13.77
CA GLU A 400 -43.25 -19.67 -14.94
C GLU A 400 -42.03 -20.59 -15.10
N TRP A 401 -40.83 -20.04 -14.92
CA TRP A 401 -39.59 -20.80 -14.99
C TRP A 401 -39.51 -21.84 -13.86
N GLY A 402 -39.87 -21.46 -12.64
CA GLY A 402 -39.95 -22.36 -11.48
C GLY A 402 -40.94 -23.50 -11.67
N SER A 403 -42.10 -23.22 -12.26
CA SER A 403 -43.10 -24.25 -12.59
C SER A 403 -42.55 -25.25 -13.60
N ARG A 404 -41.88 -24.77 -14.67
CA ARG A 404 -41.23 -25.63 -15.67
C ARG A 404 -40.07 -26.43 -15.09
N LEU A 405 -39.29 -25.85 -14.18
CA LEU A 405 -38.26 -26.57 -13.45
C LEU A 405 -38.87 -27.70 -12.63
N ARG A 406 -39.98 -27.46 -11.93
CA ARG A 406 -40.66 -28.49 -11.13
C ARG A 406 -41.13 -29.65 -12.00
N GLU A 407 -41.78 -29.36 -13.12
CA GLU A 407 -42.23 -30.38 -14.09
C GLU A 407 -41.03 -31.17 -14.66
N THR A 408 -39.95 -30.47 -15.01
CA THR A 408 -38.73 -31.07 -15.54
C THR A 408 -38.03 -31.95 -14.52
N MET A 409 -37.92 -31.50 -13.27
CA MET A 409 -37.36 -32.27 -12.16
C MET A 409 -38.19 -33.53 -11.91
N ALA A 410 -39.53 -33.44 -11.88
CA ALA A 410 -40.41 -34.60 -11.71
C ALA A 410 -40.29 -35.61 -12.87
N ARG A 411 -40.05 -35.12 -14.10
CA ARG A 411 -39.88 -35.96 -15.29
C ARG A 411 -38.52 -36.64 -15.36
N LEU A 412 -37.44 -35.91 -15.08
CA LEU A 412 -36.06 -36.40 -15.21
C LEU A 412 -35.58 -37.14 -13.97
N PHE A 413 -36.02 -36.72 -12.79
CA PHE A 413 -35.55 -37.19 -11.49
C PHE A 413 -36.73 -37.44 -10.52
N PRO A 414 -37.61 -38.41 -10.82
CA PRO A 414 -38.85 -38.64 -10.07
C PRO A 414 -38.63 -39.01 -8.60
N GLU A 415 -37.45 -39.54 -8.25
CA GLU A 415 -37.09 -39.94 -6.88
C GLU A 415 -36.56 -38.77 -6.03
N THR A 416 -36.33 -37.59 -6.62
CA THR A 416 -35.75 -36.44 -5.92
C THR A 416 -36.81 -35.66 -5.16
N ASP A 417 -36.61 -35.49 -3.85
CA ASP A 417 -37.52 -34.74 -3.00
C ASP A 417 -37.38 -33.23 -3.24
N THR A 418 -38.35 -32.63 -3.94
CA THR A 418 -38.39 -31.19 -4.23
C THR A 418 -39.29 -30.41 -3.26
N ARG A 419 -39.83 -31.02 -2.20
CA ARG A 419 -40.79 -30.36 -1.29
C ARG A 419 -40.20 -29.19 -0.51
N ARG A 420 -38.88 -29.21 -0.28
CA ARG A 420 -38.14 -28.12 0.39
C ARG A 420 -37.77 -26.99 -0.57
N ALA A 421 -37.86 -27.22 -1.88
CA ALA A 421 -37.50 -26.26 -2.89
C ALA A 421 -38.68 -25.36 -3.26
N GLN A 422 -38.49 -24.07 -3.04
CA GLN A 422 -39.42 -23.02 -3.44
C GLN A 422 -39.09 -22.61 -4.88
N LEU A 423 -39.27 -23.51 -5.85
CA LEU A 423 -38.84 -23.31 -7.24
C LEU A 423 -39.50 -22.09 -7.90
N GLU A 424 -40.73 -21.76 -7.50
CA GLU A 424 -41.49 -20.59 -7.96
C GLU A 424 -41.10 -19.27 -7.26
N HIS A 425 -40.26 -19.36 -6.21
CA HIS A 425 -39.63 -18.24 -5.49
C HIS A 425 -38.13 -18.49 -5.35
N PHE A 426 -37.53 -19.01 -6.42
CA PHE A 426 -36.19 -19.57 -6.43
C PHE A 426 -35.14 -18.61 -5.86
N GLY A 427 -35.17 -17.34 -6.27
CA GLY A 427 -34.23 -16.29 -5.91
C GLY A 427 -34.19 -16.03 -4.41
N GLN A 428 -35.35 -16.03 -3.74
CA GLN A 428 -35.40 -15.85 -2.29
C GLN A 428 -34.58 -16.94 -1.58
N GLN A 429 -34.75 -18.21 -1.98
CA GLN A 429 -34.03 -19.32 -1.41
C GLN A 429 -32.58 -19.38 -1.89
N TRP A 430 -32.31 -18.99 -3.14
CA TRP A 430 -30.99 -18.91 -3.74
C TRP A 430 -30.07 -17.95 -2.97
N PHE A 431 -30.54 -16.72 -2.70
CA PHE A 431 -29.76 -15.69 -2.01
C PHE A 431 -29.84 -15.73 -0.47
N ALA A 432 -30.75 -16.52 0.12
CA ALA A 432 -30.83 -16.65 1.57
C ALA A 432 -29.49 -17.10 2.19
N HIS A 433 -29.02 -16.39 3.22
CA HIS A 433 -27.76 -16.66 3.92
C HIS A 433 -26.49 -16.57 3.07
N VAL A 434 -26.56 -15.97 1.88
CA VAL A 434 -25.38 -15.67 1.07
C VAL A 434 -24.83 -14.31 1.49
N THR A 435 -23.52 -14.21 1.67
CA THR A 435 -22.82 -12.97 1.98
C THR A 435 -22.09 -12.44 0.75
N ALA A 436 -22.13 -11.12 0.55
CA ALA A 436 -21.37 -10.46 -0.50
C ALA A 436 -19.85 -10.61 -0.29
N ASN A 437 -19.10 -10.43 -1.37
CA ASN A 437 -17.65 -10.34 -1.34
C ASN A 437 -17.23 -8.98 -0.73
N ALA A 438 -16.99 -8.97 0.58
CA ALA A 438 -16.71 -7.75 1.34
C ALA A 438 -15.50 -6.95 0.81
N ALA A 439 -14.47 -7.62 0.28
CA ALA A 439 -13.30 -6.96 -0.26
C ALA A 439 -13.64 -6.13 -1.52
N MET A 440 -14.42 -6.72 -2.43
CA MET A 440 -14.81 -6.03 -3.68
C MET A 440 -15.85 -4.95 -3.42
N VAL A 441 -16.77 -5.14 -2.47
CA VAL A 441 -17.71 -4.09 -2.03
C VAL A 441 -16.95 -2.90 -1.43
N LYS A 442 -15.95 -3.17 -0.57
CA LYS A 442 -15.08 -2.13 -0.02
C LYS A 442 -14.32 -1.41 -1.13
N GLN A 443 -13.76 -2.14 -2.09
CA GLN A 443 -13.02 -1.55 -3.21
C GLN A 443 -13.88 -0.60 -4.05
N ILE A 444 -15.13 -0.97 -4.37
CA ILE A 444 -16.07 -0.08 -5.08
C ILE A 444 -16.28 1.20 -4.27
N THR A 445 -16.49 1.07 -2.97
CA THR A 445 -16.68 2.22 -2.06
C THR A 445 -15.45 3.12 -2.04
N ASP A 446 -14.25 2.55 -1.92
CA ASP A 446 -13.00 3.29 -1.93
C ASP A 446 -12.76 4.00 -3.26
N MET A 447 -13.04 3.34 -4.39
CA MET A 447 -12.96 3.94 -5.73
C MET A 447 -13.93 5.12 -5.89
N ARG A 448 -15.17 4.99 -5.40
CA ARG A 448 -16.14 6.10 -5.41
C ARG A 448 -15.69 7.27 -4.53
N ASN A 449 -15.18 6.99 -3.33
CA ASN A 449 -14.63 8.01 -2.44
C ASN A 449 -13.41 8.73 -3.02
N ALA A 450 -12.59 8.00 -3.79
CA ALA A 450 -11.49 8.59 -4.52
C ALA A 450 -11.97 9.39 -5.75
N GLY A 451 -13.22 9.27 -6.19
CA GLY A 451 -13.78 10.01 -7.33
C GLY A 451 -13.74 9.26 -8.67
N TYR A 452 -13.52 7.95 -8.67
CA TYR A 452 -13.71 7.12 -9.87
C TYR A 452 -15.19 6.92 -10.18
N ARG A 453 -15.50 6.69 -11.46
CA ARG A 453 -16.85 6.34 -11.93
C ARG A 453 -17.00 4.83 -11.94
N VAL A 454 -18.02 4.32 -11.26
CA VAL A 454 -18.17 2.88 -11.01
C VAL A 454 -19.62 2.48 -11.19
N GLY A 455 -19.85 1.32 -11.80
CA GLY A 455 -21.18 0.74 -11.97
C GLY A 455 -21.17 -0.79 -11.89
N ILE A 456 -22.36 -1.36 -11.84
CA ILE A 456 -22.57 -2.82 -11.86
C ILE A 456 -23.15 -3.21 -13.22
N LEU A 457 -22.57 -4.19 -13.88
CA LEU A 457 -23.03 -4.74 -15.16
C LEU A 457 -23.25 -6.24 -14.99
N THR A 458 -24.50 -6.67 -14.80
CA THR A 458 -24.83 -8.05 -14.39
C THR A 458 -25.88 -8.69 -15.30
N ASN A 459 -25.71 -9.99 -15.54
CA ASN A 459 -26.80 -10.84 -16.01
C ASN A 459 -27.66 -11.18 -14.79
N ASN A 460 -28.95 -10.84 -14.77
CA ASN A 460 -29.80 -11.09 -13.61
C ASN A 460 -31.28 -11.22 -13.97
N VAL A 461 -32.06 -11.60 -12.97
CA VAL A 461 -33.51 -11.85 -13.05
C VAL A 461 -34.26 -10.74 -12.32
N VAL A 462 -35.39 -10.30 -12.87
CA VAL A 462 -36.19 -9.18 -12.33
C VAL A 462 -36.55 -9.40 -10.87
N GLU A 463 -37.06 -10.59 -10.55
CA GLU A 463 -37.54 -10.97 -9.22
C GLU A 463 -36.39 -11.15 -8.21
N TRP A 464 -35.16 -11.30 -8.68
CA TRP A 464 -33.99 -11.50 -7.85
C TRP A 464 -33.38 -10.20 -7.35
N ARG A 465 -33.73 -9.07 -8.00
CA ARG A 465 -33.21 -7.73 -7.73
C ARG A 465 -33.23 -7.32 -6.26
N PRO A 466 -34.34 -7.47 -5.50
CA PRO A 466 -34.39 -7.04 -4.11
C PRO A 466 -33.39 -7.77 -3.21
N TYR A 467 -33.09 -9.04 -3.51
CA TYR A 467 -32.23 -9.87 -2.67
C TYR A 467 -30.75 -9.55 -2.88
N TRP A 468 -30.29 -9.50 -4.13
CA TRP A 468 -28.88 -9.26 -4.39
C TRP A 468 -28.47 -7.82 -4.11
N GLN A 469 -29.32 -6.83 -4.41
CA GLN A 469 -29.02 -5.42 -4.11
C GLN A 469 -28.93 -5.18 -2.60
N SER A 470 -29.84 -5.76 -1.81
CA SER A 470 -29.78 -5.69 -0.35
C SER A 470 -28.55 -6.41 0.22
N MET A 471 -28.06 -7.45 -0.45
CA MET A 471 -26.87 -8.19 -0.04
C MET A 471 -25.60 -7.37 -0.21
N VAL A 472 -25.44 -6.65 -1.33
CA VAL A 472 -24.23 -5.86 -1.61
C VAL A 472 -24.28 -4.44 -1.01
N GLY A 473 -25.47 -3.85 -0.88
CA GLY A 473 -25.66 -2.54 -0.25
C GLY A 473 -25.05 -1.36 -1.03
N LEU A 474 -24.96 -1.45 -2.36
CA LEU A 474 -24.24 -0.48 -3.20
C LEU A 474 -25.14 0.50 -3.97
N ASN A 475 -26.46 0.43 -3.80
CA ASN A 475 -27.42 1.23 -4.59
C ASN A 475 -27.17 2.75 -4.52
N ASP A 476 -26.75 3.27 -3.36
CA ASP A 476 -26.44 4.69 -3.17
C ASP A 476 -24.96 5.04 -3.39
N VAL A 477 -24.15 4.04 -3.78
CA VAL A 477 -22.69 4.16 -3.95
C VAL A 477 -22.32 4.22 -5.43
N VAL A 478 -22.82 3.28 -6.23
CA VAL A 478 -22.50 3.18 -7.66
C VAL A 478 -23.29 4.20 -8.48
N GLU A 479 -22.71 4.63 -9.60
CA GLU A 479 -23.35 5.60 -10.49
C GLU A 479 -24.48 4.94 -11.29
N HIS A 480 -24.26 3.72 -11.76
CA HIS A 480 -25.19 2.97 -12.59
C HIS A 480 -25.23 1.48 -12.24
N ILE A 481 -26.41 0.90 -12.35
CA ILE A 481 -26.63 -0.55 -12.35
C ILE A 481 -27.32 -0.88 -13.68
N VAL A 482 -26.68 -1.71 -14.50
CA VAL A 482 -27.20 -2.19 -15.77
C VAL A 482 -27.46 -3.68 -15.64
N ASP A 483 -28.73 -4.05 -15.76
CA ASP A 483 -29.27 -5.37 -15.49
C ASP A 483 -29.84 -5.98 -16.78
N SER A 484 -29.48 -7.22 -17.09
CA SER A 484 -29.88 -7.87 -18.36
C SER A 484 -31.39 -7.98 -18.52
N CYS A 485 -32.13 -8.17 -17.42
CA CYS A 485 -33.57 -8.33 -17.48
C CYS A 485 -34.31 -7.05 -17.89
N ASP A 486 -33.77 -5.87 -17.57
CA ASP A 486 -34.30 -4.58 -18.03
C ASP A 486 -33.92 -4.34 -19.51
N ALA A 487 -32.72 -4.77 -19.90
CA ALA A 487 -32.18 -4.56 -21.24
C ALA A 487 -32.70 -5.56 -22.29
N ARG A 488 -33.19 -6.73 -21.86
CA ARG A 488 -33.55 -7.89 -22.71
C ARG A 488 -32.39 -8.41 -23.57
N CYS A 489 -31.17 -8.05 -23.22
CA CYS A 489 -29.92 -8.60 -23.73
C CYS A 489 -28.94 -8.74 -22.55
N ARG A 490 -27.91 -9.58 -22.71
CA ARG A 490 -27.02 -9.98 -21.62
C ARG A 490 -25.59 -10.14 -22.10
N LYS A 491 -24.60 -10.13 -21.21
CA LYS A 491 -23.23 -10.54 -21.56
C LYS A 491 -23.25 -12.01 -22.02
N PRO A 492 -22.53 -12.40 -23.09
CA PRO A 492 -21.52 -11.63 -23.85
C PRO A 492 -22.04 -10.94 -25.14
N ASP A 493 -23.33 -10.60 -25.26
CA ASP A 493 -23.89 -9.92 -26.43
C ASP A 493 -23.30 -8.49 -26.61
N PRO A 494 -22.72 -8.14 -27.77
CA PRO A 494 -22.19 -6.81 -28.05
C PRO A 494 -23.16 -5.65 -27.83
N SER A 495 -24.47 -5.88 -27.96
CA SER A 495 -25.51 -4.87 -27.74
C SER A 495 -25.65 -4.48 -26.26
N PHE A 496 -25.35 -5.39 -25.33
CA PHE A 496 -25.44 -5.11 -23.89
C PHE A 496 -24.29 -4.20 -23.42
N PHE A 497 -23.08 -4.41 -23.95
CA PHE A 497 -21.96 -3.50 -23.73
C PHE A 497 -22.22 -2.10 -24.35
N ALA A 498 -22.89 -2.04 -25.51
CA ALA A 498 -23.28 -0.77 -26.13
C ALA A 498 -24.27 0.02 -25.25
N LEU A 499 -25.21 -0.68 -24.61
CA LEU A 499 -26.13 -0.06 -23.66
C LEU A 499 -25.38 0.49 -22.44
N ALA A 500 -24.42 -0.28 -21.90
CA ALA A 500 -23.62 0.16 -20.76
C ALA A 500 -22.84 1.46 -21.07
N GLU A 501 -22.19 1.54 -22.24
CA GLU A 501 -21.54 2.76 -22.72
C GLU A 501 -22.50 3.95 -22.80
N GLN A 502 -23.69 3.74 -23.38
CA GLN A 502 -24.69 4.78 -23.51
C GLN A 502 -25.19 5.29 -22.15
N VAL A 503 -25.44 4.38 -21.20
CA VAL A 503 -25.90 4.72 -19.85
C VAL A 503 -24.84 5.51 -19.09
N ALA A 504 -23.57 5.09 -19.16
CA ALA A 504 -22.46 5.79 -18.52
C ALA A 504 -21.96 7.02 -19.29
N GLY A 505 -22.39 7.25 -20.53
CA GLY A 505 -21.92 8.36 -21.35
C GLY A 505 -20.41 8.33 -21.60
N VAL A 506 -19.86 7.14 -21.88
CA VAL A 506 -18.42 6.90 -22.12
C VAL A 506 -18.19 6.18 -23.44
N THR A 507 -16.97 6.29 -23.98
CA THR A 507 -16.55 5.51 -25.16
C THR A 507 -16.05 4.12 -24.76
N PRO A 508 -15.94 3.15 -25.71
CA PRO A 508 -15.44 1.82 -25.41
C PRO A 508 -14.06 1.82 -24.72
N GLU A 509 -13.15 2.71 -25.11
CA GLU A 509 -11.78 2.77 -24.59
C GLU A 509 -11.71 3.24 -23.13
N GLN A 510 -12.75 3.95 -22.69
CA GLN A 510 -12.94 4.42 -21.33
C GLN A 510 -13.56 3.34 -20.43
N CYS A 511 -14.02 2.21 -20.98
CA CYS A 511 -14.64 1.18 -20.17
C CYS A 511 -13.61 0.15 -19.67
N VAL A 512 -13.72 -0.22 -18.39
CA VAL A 512 -13.01 -1.34 -17.78
C VAL A 512 -14.04 -2.34 -17.24
N LEU A 513 -14.02 -3.59 -17.70
CA LEU A 513 -14.86 -4.66 -17.18
C LEU A 513 -14.11 -5.54 -16.18
N ILE A 514 -14.72 -5.80 -15.03
CA ILE A 514 -14.29 -6.78 -14.03
C ILE A 514 -15.32 -7.90 -13.99
N ASP A 515 -14.96 -9.08 -14.47
CA ASP A 515 -15.88 -10.22 -14.66
C ASP A 515 -15.12 -11.54 -14.47
N ASP A 516 -15.74 -12.57 -13.89
CA ASP A 516 -15.11 -13.87 -13.66
C ASP A 516 -15.09 -14.75 -14.92
N LEU A 517 -16.07 -14.56 -15.82
CA LEU A 517 -16.21 -15.33 -17.03
C LEU A 517 -15.33 -14.78 -18.16
N VAL A 518 -14.38 -15.61 -18.61
CA VAL A 518 -13.48 -15.29 -19.74
C VAL A 518 -14.23 -14.91 -21.01
N GLU A 519 -15.41 -15.49 -21.26
CA GLU A 519 -16.23 -15.16 -22.43
C GLU A 519 -16.75 -13.73 -22.41
N ASN A 520 -17.09 -13.19 -21.23
CA ASN A 520 -17.53 -11.82 -21.06
C ASN A 520 -16.37 -10.85 -21.26
N CYS A 521 -15.20 -11.16 -20.69
CA CYS A 521 -13.98 -10.38 -20.90
C CYS A 521 -13.62 -10.32 -22.40
N LEU A 522 -13.54 -11.46 -23.09
CA LEU A 522 -13.20 -11.51 -24.51
C LEU A 522 -14.21 -10.76 -25.40
N ALA A 523 -15.49 -10.73 -25.02
CA ALA A 523 -16.50 -9.97 -25.74
C ALA A 523 -16.35 -8.45 -25.54
N ALA A 524 -16.04 -8.01 -24.32
CA ALA A 524 -15.75 -6.61 -24.02
C ALA A 524 -14.46 -6.14 -24.71
N GLU A 525 -13.40 -6.95 -24.73
CA GLU A 525 -12.14 -6.64 -25.43
C GLU A 525 -12.35 -6.45 -26.94
N LYS A 526 -13.16 -7.31 -27.58
CA LYS A 526 -13.52 -7.16 -29.00
C LYS A 526 -14.22 -5.84 -29.30
N ARG A 527 -14.87 -5.23 -28.32
CA ARG A 527 -15.52 -3.93 -28.43
C ARG A 527 -14.57 -2.75 -28.17
N GLY A 528 -13.38 -3.00 -27.62
CA GLY A 528 -12.39 -1.98 -27.27
C GLY A 528 -12.30 -1.66 -25.79
N TRP A 529 -13.00 -2.40 -24.92
CA TRP A 529 -12.90 -2.24 -23.48
C TRP A 529 -11.59 -2.84 -22.97
N ARG A 530 -11.08 -2.28 -21.87
CA ARG A 530 -10.11 -2.99 -21.03
C ARG A 530 -10.83 -3.99 -20.14
N THR A 531 -10.17 -5.08 -19.78
CA THR A 531 -10.78 -6.08 -18.90
C THR A 531 -9.82 -6.59 -17.83
N ILE A 532 -10.40 -6.97 -16.71
CA ILE A 532 -9.78 -7.73 -15.63
C ILE A 532 -10.63 -8.97 -15.45
N GLN A 533 -10.10 -10.12 -15.88
CA GLN A 533 -10.71 -11.38 -15.50
C GLN A 533 -10.54 -11.57 -14.00
N PHE A 534 -11.64 -11.66 -13.28
CA PHE A 534 -11.65 -11.90 -11.85
C PHE A 534 -11.33 -13.37 -11.55
N LEU A 535 -10.14 -13.62 -11.02
CA LEU A 535 -9.71 -14.95 -10.57
C LEU A 535 -9.85 -15.10 -9.05
N ASN A 536 -9.49 -14.04 -8.34
CA ASN A 536 -9.62 -13.89 -6.90
C ASN A 536 -9.47 -12.40 -6.54
N ASN A 537 -9.77 -12.06 -5.29
CA ASN A 537 -9.68 -10.69 -4.80
C ASN A 537 -8.30 -10.08 -4.99
N GLU A 538 -7.24 -10.80 -4.63
CA GLU A 538 -5.86 -10.30 -4.67
C GLU A 538 -5.44 -9.89 -6.09
N ASP A 539 -5.59 -10.80 -7.06
CA ASP A 539 -5.24 -10.55 -8.46
C ASP A 539 -6.06 -9.38 -9.05
N CYS A 540 -7.37 -9.36 -8.76
CA CYS A 540 -8.23 -8.29 -9.24
C CYS A 540 -7.85 -6.92 -8.64
N LEU A 541 -7.57 -6.85 -7.33
CA LEU A 541 -7.19 -5.62 -6.65
C LEU A 541 -5.84 -5.10 -7.16
N ASN A 542 -4.87 -5.98 -7.39
CA ASN A 542 -3.58 -5.61 -7.98
C ASN A 542 -3.73 -5.05 -9.40
N LYS A 543 -4.56 -5.68 -10.25
CA LYS A 543 -4.81 -5.19 -11.62
C LYS A 543 -5.59 -3.88 -11.64
N LEU A 544 -6.61 -3.75 -10.79
CA LEU A 544 -7.35 -2.49 -10.61
C LEU A 544 -6.39 -1.39 -10.19
N HIS A 545 -5.51 -1.67 -9.23
CA HIS A 545 -4.49 -0.73 -8.78
C HIS A 545 -3.58 -0.25 -9.93
N THR A 546 -3.03 -1.17 -10.73
CA THR A 546 -2.23 -0.83 -11.91
C THR A 546 -2.98 0.08 -12.89
N LEU A 547 -4.27 -0.16 -13.12
CA LEU A 547 -5.09 0.66 -14.01
C LEU A 547 -5.42 2.03 -13.43
N THR A 548 -5.70 2.11 -12.12
CA THR A 548 -6.16 3.34 -11.48
C THR A 548 -5.02 4.28 -11.08
N TYR A 549 -3.82 3.75 -10.82
CA TYR A 549 -2.66 4.51 -10.31
C TYR A 549 -1.41 4.44 -11.21
N GLY A 550 -1.48 3.71 -12.33
CA GLY A 550 -0.41 3.62 -13.33
C GLY A 550 0.67 2.58 -12.98
N GLU A 551 1.21 1.93 -14.01
CA GLU A 551 2.54 1.34 -13.98
C GLU A 551 3.56 2.48 -14.13
N GLU A 552 4.43 2.69 -13.14
CA GLU A 552 5.67 3.47 -13.28
C GLU A 552 6.91 2.55 -13.30
#